data_AF-A0A831K2M7-F1
#
_entry.id   AF-A0A831K2M7-F1
#
_cell.length_a   1.000
_cell.length_b   1.000
_cell.length_c   1.000
_cell.angle_alpha   90.00
_cell.angle_beta   90.00
_cell.angle_gamma   90.00
#
_symmetry.space_group_name_H-M   'P 1'
#
loop_
_entity.id
_entity.type
_entity.pdbx_description
1 polymer ?
#
loop_
_entity_poly.entity_id
_entity_poly.type
_entity_poly.pdbx_seq_one_letter_code
_entity_poly.pdbx_strand_id
1 'polypeptide(L)'
;MTTENKNIRKAACAGDWYPKSPVELTKQIAAFFAESEKVPLENSISALIVPHAGYIYSGKTAAKAYKQLEGKQYDTVVVVAPSHKVFFQGCSVFDGDGYATPLGVVEIDTELSEKIGTILPNVYLSNMGHGAGED
;
A
#
# COMPACT_ATOMS: atom_id res chain seq x y z
N MET A 1 -13.10 -29.45 0.24
CA MET A 1 -12.82 -28.00 0.37
C MET A 1 -11.67 -27.71 -0.57
N THR A 2 -11.97 -27.22 -1.77
CA THR A 2 -10.95 -26.79 -2.71
C THR A 2 -10.28 -25.57 -2.11
N THR A 3 -9.00 -25.68 -1.74
CA THR A 3 -8.18 -24.51 -1.43
C THR A 3 -8.05 -23.72 -2.72
N GLU A 4 -8.89 -22.70 -2.89
CA GLU A 4 -8.69 -21.72 -3.96
C GLU A 4 -7.31 -21.12 -3.78
N ASN A 5 -6.51 -21.18 -4.84
CA ASN A 5 -5.14 -20.73 -4.82
C ASN A 5 -5.17 -19.19 -4.89
N LYS A 6 -5.14 -18.52 -3.73
CA LYS A 6 -5.20 -17.04 -3.66
C LYS A 6 -4.02 -16.41 -4.44
N ASN A 7 -4.32 -15.46 -5.32
CA ASN A 7 -3.35 -14.64 -6.04
C ASN A 7 -2.83 -13.52 -5.13
N ILE A 8 -1.75 -13.81 -4.39
CA ILE A 8 -1.12 -12.87 -3.46
C ILE A 8 0.12 -12.24 -4.08
N ARG A 9 0.13 -10.91 -4.20
CA ARG A 9 1.30 -10.14 -4.63
C ARG A 9 2.39 -10.18 -3.55
N LYS A 10 3.59 -10.63 -3.91
CA LYS A 10 4.74 -10.69 -2.99
C LYS A 10 5.29 -9.30 -2.65
N ALA A 11 5.88 -9.17 -1.46
CA ALA A 11 6.57 -7.95 -1.00
C ALA A 11 7.89 -7.72 -1.77
N ALA A 12 7.82 -7.20 -2.98
CA ALA A 12 8.96 -7.11 -3.90
C ALA A 12 10.14 -6.24 -3.44
N CYS A 13 9.94 -5.37 -2.43
CA CYS A 13 10.98 -4.45 -1.93
C CYS A 13 11.44 -4.79 -0.50
N ALA A 14 10.93 -5.87 0.09
CA ALA A 14 11.31 -6.31 1.43
C ALA A 14 12.75 -6.83 1.44
N GLY A 15 13.58 -6.27 2.32
CA GLY A 15 15.01 -6.55 2.40
C GLY A 15 15.89 -5.50 1.71
N ASP A 16 15.31 -4.71 0.80
CA ASP A 16 16.03 -3.67 0.05
C ASP A 16 15.60 -2.26 0.48
N TRP A 17 14.29 -1.97 0.42
CA TRP A 17 13.75 -0.63 0.71
C TRP A 17 13.32 -0.48 2.17
N TYR A 18 12.98 -1.60 2.80
CA TYR A 18 12.57 -1.70 4.19
C TYR A 18 12.92 -3.11 4.72
N PRO A 19 13.07 -3.30 6.05
CA PRO A 19 13.42 -4.59 6.61
C PRO A 19 12.45 -5.71 6.21
N LYS A 20 12.99 -6.86 5.81
CA LYS A 20 12.20 -8.08 5.57
C LYS A 20 11.75 -8.77 6.86
N SER A 21 12.44 -8.51 7.97
CA SER A 21 12.11 -9.09 9.27
C SER A 21 10.90 -8.36 9.87
N PRO A 22 9.81 -9.06 10.25
CA PRO A 22 8.65 -8.44 10.89
C PRO A 22 9.03 -7.69 12.17
N VAL A 23 9.96 -8.24 12.95
CA VAL A 23 10.40 -7.66 14.22
C VAL A 23 11.17 -6.37 13.99
N GLU A 24 12.11 -6.37 13.04
CA GLU A 24 12.91 -5.18 12.71
C GLU A 24 12.03 -4.10 12.09
N LEU A 25 11.13 -4.48 11.16
CA LEU A 25 10.21 -3.56 10.52
C LEU A 25 9.29 -2.89 11.55
N THR A 26 8.71 -3.68 12.47
CA THR A 26 7.84 -3.17 13.53
C THR A 26 8.61 -2.19 14.42
N LYS A 27 9.83 -2.55 14.84
CA LYS A 27 10.68 -1.68 15.67
C LYS A 27 11.00 -0.37 14.96
N GLN A 28 11.34 -0.42 13.67
CA GLN A 28 11.67 0.76 12.88
C GLN A 28 10.45 1.69 12.71
N ILE A 29 9.28 1.12 12.37
CA ILE A 29 8.02 1.88 12.24
C ILE A 29 7.63 2.52 13.58
N ALA A 30 7.74 1.77 14.68
CA ALA A 30 7.44 2.29 16.02
C ALA A 30 8.35 3.48 16.40
N ALA A 31 9.65 3.41 16.06
CA ALA A 31 10.57 4.51 16.28
C ALA A 31 10.16 5.77 15.49
N PHE A 32 9.76 5.62 14.22
CA PHE A 32 9.29 6.75 13.43
C PHE A 32 8.00 7.37 13.99
N PHE A 33 7.06 6.54 14.48
CA PHE A 33 5.85 7.04 15.12
C PHE A 33 6.10 7.71 16.47
N ALA A 34 7.10 7.26 17.23
CA ALA A 34 7.49 7.89 18.50
C ALA A 34 8.08 9.30 18.30
N GLU A 35 8.74 9.53 17.17
CA GLU A 35 9.26 10.85 16.77
C GLU A 35 8.21 11.74 16.05
N SER A 36 6.98 11.24 15.87
CA SER A 36 5.93 11.93 15.13
C SER A 36 4.83 12.43 16.06
N GLU A 37 4.46 13.69 15.92
CA GLU A 37 3.40 14.33 16.72
C GLU A 37 2.09 14.42 15.94
N LYS A 38 0.97 14.37 16.68
CA LYS A 38 -0.35 14.68 16.10
C LYS A 38 -0.50 16.18 15.98
N VAL A 39 -1.10 16.62 14.87
CA VAL A 39 -1.55 18.00 14.71
C VAL A 39 -3.07 18.06 14.89
N PRO A 40 -3.62 19.13 15.49
CA PRO A 40 -5.06 19.34 15.51
C PRO A 40 -5.60 19.42 14.08
N LEU A 41 -6.63 18.62 13.80
CA LEU A 41 -7.34 18.63 12.52
C LEU A 41 -8.83 18.85 12.79
N GLU A 42 -9.40 19.85 12.14
CA GLU A 42 -10.83 20.18 12.29
C GLU A 42 -11.73 19.14 11.63
N ASN A 43 -11.23 18.46 10.59
CA ASN A 43 -11.99 17.51 9.77
C ASN A 43 -11.41 16.09 9.81
N SER A 44 -12.22 15.12 9.39
CA SER A 44 -11.75 13.77 9.10
C SER A 44 -10.76 13.77 7.94
N ILE A 45 -9.82 12.82 7.95
CA ILE A 45 -8.81 12.70 6.89
C ILE A 45 -9.40 11.78 5.82
N SER A 46 -9.68 12.33 4.63
CA SER A 46 -10.13 11.54 3.48
C SER A 46 -8.97 11.03 2.62
N ALA A 47 -7.80 11.68 2.67
CA ALA A 47 -6.63 11.30 1.89
C ALA A 47 -5.32 11.72 2.57
N LEU A 48 -4.25 10.98 2.30
CA LEU A 48 -2.88 11.33 2.67
C LEU A 48 -1.97 11.26 1.45
N ILE A 49 -0.95 12.11 1.43
CA ILE A 49 0.15 12.05 0.46
C ILE A 49 1.42 11.76 1.25
N VAL A 50 2.12 10.70 0.87
CA VAL A 50 3.36 10.28 1.54
C VAL A 50 4.45 9.98 0.52
N PRO A 51 5.74 10.19 0.87
CA PRO A 51 6.84 9.75 0.03
C PRO A 51 6.94 8.21 0.03
N HIS A 52 7.46 7.65 -1.06
CA HIS A 52 7.60 6.19 -1.25
C HIS A 52 9.04 5.71 -1.46
N ALA A 53 10.06 6.53 -1.16
CA ALA A 53 11.46 6.08 -1.18
C ALA A 53 11.73 5.03 -0.08
N GLY A 54 12.92 4.40 -0.07
CA GLY A 54 13.32 3.50 1.00
C GLY A 54 13.20 4.14 2.40
N TYR A 55 12.85 3.34 3.41
CA TYR A 55 12.44 3.82 4.74
C TYR A 55 13.52 4.63 5.46
N ILE A 56 14.79 4.38 5.17
CA ILE A 56 15.91 5.16 5.72
C ILE A 56 15.87 6.64 5.28
N TYR A 57 15.27 6.92 4.13
CA TYR A 57 15.16 8.26 3.56
C TYR A 57 13.78 8.89 3.81
N SER A 58 12.72 8.10 3.68
CA SER A 58 11.34 8.61 3.64
C SER A 58 10.52 8.31 4.90
N GLY A 59 10.93 7.30 5.69
CA GLY A 59 10.07 6.68 6.70
C GLY A 59 9.62 7.64 7.79
N LYS A 60 10.52 8.51 8.26
CA LYS A 60 10.19 9.57 9.23
C LYS A 60 9.17 10.56 8.69
N THR A 61 9.27 10.94 7.41
CA THR A 61 8.34 11.87 6.77
C THR A 61 6.98 11.21 6.56
N ALA A 62 6.94 9.96 6.08
CA ALA A 62 5.69 9.22 5.94
C ALA A 62 5.00 9.01 7.31
N ALA A 63 5.76 8.71 8.36
CA ALA A 63 5.22 8.51 9.71
C ALA A 63 4.49 9.75 10.25
N LYS A 64 4.96 10.96 9.97
CA LYS A 64 4.25 12.19 10.34
C LYS A 64 2.84 12.26 9.78
N ALA A 65 2.63 11.80 8.54
CA ALA A 65 1.31 11.75 7.91
C ALA A 65 0.47 10.61 8.50
N TYR A 66 1.01 9.39 8.56
CA TYR A 66 0.28 8.23 9.11
C TYR A 66 -0.09 8.41 10.59
N LYS A 67 0.70 9.15 11.39
CA LYS A 67 0.42 9.43 12.80
C LYS A 67 -0.92 10.12 12.99
N GLN A 68 -1.36 10.90 12.00
CA GLN A 68 -2.65 11.60 12.04
C GLN A 68 -3.86 10.66 11.92
N LEU A 69 -3.64 9.41 11.51
CA LEU A 69 -4.67 8.37 11.44
C LEU A 69 -4.80 7.56 12.74
N GLU A 70 -3.92 7.74 13.71
CA GLU A 70 -3.97 6.96 14.96
C GLU A 70 -5.28 7.24 15.73
N GLY A 71 -6.04 6.17 16.01
CA GLY A 71 -7.36 6.24 16.63
C GLY A 71 -8.51 6.46 15.62
N LYS A 72 -8.21 6.57 14.33
CA LYS A 72 -9.20 6.60 13.24
C LYS A 72 -9.36 5.20 12.65
N GLN A 73 -10.54 4.91 12.11
CA GLN A 73 -10.87 3.65 11.47
C GLN A 73 -11.32 3.90 10.04
N TYR A 74 -10.92 3.00 9.15
CA TYR A 74 -11.25 3.00 7.74
C TYR A 74 -11.51 1.55 7.34
N ASP A 75 -12.61 1.31 6.64
CA ASP A 75 -12.96 -0.04 6.18
C ASP A 75 -12.06 -0.47 5.00
N THR A 76 -11.85 0.44 4.05
CA THR A 76 -11.02 0.22 2.85
C THR A 76 -10.13 1.44 2.58
N VAL A 77 -8.90 1.19 2.15
CA VAL A 77 -7.95 2.24 1.73
C VAL A 77 -7.53 2.01 0.29
N VAL A 78 -7.68 3.04 -0.55
CA VAL A 78 -7.20 3.01 -1.94
C VAL A 78 -5.80 3.63 -2.01
N VAL A 79 -4.82 2.83 -2.46
CA VAL A 79 -3.44 3.30 -2.66
C VAL A 79 -3.23 3.60 -4.14
N VAL A 80 -2.91 4.86 -4.46
CA VAL A 80 -2.62 5.31 -5.83
C VAL A 80 -1.13 5.62 -5.94
N ALA A 81 -0.45 5.02 -6.92
CA ALA A 81 0.98 5.19 -7.14
C ALA A 81 1.31 5.22 -8.64
N PRO A 82 2.37 5.94 -9.05
CA PRO A 82 2.86 5.89 -10.42
C PRO A 82 3.55 4.55 -10.71
N SER A 83 3.45 4.09 -11.96
CA SER A 83 4.31 3.02 -12.45
C SER A 83 5.66 3.58 -12.88
N HIS A 84 6.74 3.09 -12.28
CA HIS A 84 8.12 3.46 -12.62
C HIS A 84 8.80 2.46 -13.57
N LYS A 85 8.19 1.30 -13.81
CA LYS A 85 8.80 0.19 -14.57
C LYS A 85 8.04 -0.15 -15.85
N VAL A 86 6.72 -0.20 -15.79
CA VAL A 86 5.86 -0.64 -16.90
C VAL A 86 5.04 0.53 -17.41
N PHE A 87 5.11 0.80 -18.70
CA PHE A 87 4.24 1.78 -19.33
C PHE A 87 2.87 1.16 -19.62
N PHE A 88 1.82 1.91 -19.30
CA PHE A 88 0.46 1.63 -19.73
C PHE A 88 -0.33 2.94 -19.79
N GLN A 89 -1.34 3.00 -20.66
CA GLN A 89 -2.22 4.15 -20.75
C GLN A 89 -3.38 4.00 -19.76
N GLY A 90 -3.72 5.07 -19.03
CA GLY A 90 -4.79 5.05 -18.04
C GLY A 90 -4.34 4.52 -16.67
N CYS A 91 -5.26 3.89 -15.93
CA CYS A 91 -5.02 3.39 -14.58
C CYS A 91 -5.20 1.86 -14.52
N SER A 92 -4.19 1.18 -13.97
CA SER A 92 -4.20 -0.25 -13.71
C SER A 92 -4.63 -0.53 -12.26
N VAL A 93 -5.72 -1.25 -12.08
CA VAL A 93 -6.24 -1.68 -10.77
C VAL A 93 -5.91 -3.14 -10.57
N PHE A 94 -5.30 -3.49 -9.43
CA PHE A 94 -4.85 -4.87 -9.19
C PHE A 94 -6.02 -5.86 -9.10
N ASP A 95 -5.90 -7.01 -9.76
CA ASP A 95 -6.96 -8.02 -9.88
C ASP A 95 -6.78 -9.25 -8.96
N GLY A 96 -5.80 -9.22 -8.05
CA GLY A 96 -5.54 -10.30 -7.10
C GLY A 96 -6.19 -10.13 -5.73
N ASP A 97 -5.92 -11.07 -4.84
CA ASP A 97 -6.62 -11.22 -3.55
C ASP A 97 -5.95 -10.48 -2.39
N GLY A 98 -4.68 -10.13 -2.52
CA GLY A 98 -3.94 -9.53 -1.42
C GLY A 98 -2.52 -9.11 -1.73
N TYR A 99 -2.00 -8.24 -0.87
CA TYR A 99 -0.61 -7.78 -0.86
C TYR A 99 0.09 -8.36 0.36
N ALA A 100 1.06 -9.24 0.13
CA ALA A 100 1.94 -9.69 1.20
C ALA A 100 2.83 -8.54 1.67
N THR A 101 2.95 -8.41 2.99
CA THR A 101 3.93 -7.56 3.67
C THR A 101 4.69 -8.41 4.68
N PRO A 102 5.84 -7.95 5.21
CA PRO A 102 6.49 -8.65 6.32
C PRO A 102 5.60 -8.78 7.57
N LEU A 103 4.56 -7.95 7.73
CA LEU A 103 3.65 -7.97 8.88
C LEU A 103 2.38 -8.81 8.65
N GLY A 104 2.23 -9.40 7.47
CA GLY A 104 1.03 -10.16 7.10
C GLY A 104 0.50 -9.76 5.73
N VAL A 105 -0.56 -10.44 5.29
CA VAL A 105 -1.26 -10.15 4.04
C VAL A 105 -2.30 -9.07 4.30
N VAL A 106 -2.30 -8.02 3.48
CA VAL A 106 -3.40 -7.06 3.39
C VAL A 106 -4.32 -7.55 2.28
N GLU A 107 -5.55 -7.89 2.63
CA GLU A 107 -6.56 -8.37 1.68
C GLU A 107 -7.03 -7.22 0.78
N ILE A 108 -7.35 -7.55 -0.47
CA ILE A 108 -7.96 -6.62 -1.42
C ILE A 108 -9.47 -6.65 -1.23
N ASP A 109 -10.07 -5.46 -1.17
CA ASP A 109 -11.51 -5.29 -1.34
C ASP A 109 -11.85 -5.52 -2.83
N THR A 110 -12.15 -6.78 -3.17
CA THR A 110 -12.35 -7.21 -4.56
C THR A 110 -13.57 -6.56 -5.18
N GLU A 111 -14.66 -6.40 -4.42
CA GLU A 111 -15.86 -5.72 -4.88
C GLU A 111 -15.58 -4.26 -5.26
N LEU A 112 -14.82 -3.53 -4.42
CA LEU A 112 -14.44 -2.16 -4.73
C LEU A 112 -13.42 -2.10 -5.89
N SER A 113 -12.46 -3.04 -5.94
CA SER A 113 -11.48 -3.13 -7.03
C SER A 113 -12.16 -3.29 -8.39
N GLU A 114 -13.15 -4.19 -8.49
CA GLU A 114 -13.94 -4.41 -9.70
C GLU A 114 -14.75 -3.17 -10.10
N LYS A 115 -15.39 -2.50 -9.13
CA LYS A 115 -16.13 -1.26 -9.37
C LYS A 115 -15.22 -0.16 -9.91
N ILE A 116 -14.02 0.02 -9.34
CA ILE A 116 -13.05 1.01 -9.83
C ILE A 116 -12.53 0.61 -11.19
N GLY A 117 -12.18 -0.66 -11.38
CA GLY A 117 -11.65 -1.23 -12.63
C GLY A 117 -12.62 -1.21 -13.81
N THR A 118 -13.88 -0.79 -13.60
CA THR A 118 -14.90 -0.69 -14.64
C THR A 118 -15.57 0.69 -14.71
N ILE A 119 -15.13 1.65 -13.89
CA ILE A 119 -15.79 2.96 -13.76
C ILE A 119 -15.65 3.84 -15.01
N LEU A 120 -14.53 3.71 -15.73
CA LEU A 120 -14.20 4.50 -16.91
C LEU A 120 -13.44 3.63 -17.94
N PRO A 121 -13.54 3.92 -19.25
CA PRO A 121 -12.87 3.12 -20.28
C PRO A 121 -11.34 3.02 -20.16
N ASN A 122 -10.69 3.96 -19.46
CA ASN A 122 -9.25 4.01 -19.26
C ASN A 122 -8.82 3.58 -17.85
N VAL A 123 -9.71 2.99 -17.07
CA VAL A 123 -9.41 2.35 -15.79
C VAL A 123 -9.78 0.89 -15.94
N TYR A 124 -8.85 -0.02 -15.66
CA TYR A 124 -9.06 -1.44 -15.93
C TYR A 124 -8.35 -2.31 -14.91
N LEU A 125 -8.92 -3.49 -14.65
CA LEU A 125 -8.26 -4.55 -13.90
C LEU A 125 -7.05 -5.07 -14.68
N SER A 126 -5.89 -5.12 -14.04
CA SER A 126 -4.65 -5.62 -14.65
C SER A 126 -3.56 -5.84 -13.59
N ASN A 127 -2.58 -6.68 -13.94
CA ASN A 127 -1.34 -6.84 -13.18
C ASN A 127 -0.21 -5.89 -13.63
N MET A 128 -0.43 -5.05 -14.65
CA MET A 128 0.54 -4.06 -15.10
C MET A 128 0.86 -3.05 -13.99
N GLY A 129 2.16 -2.84 -13.72
CA GLY A 129 2.62 -1.96 -12.63
C GLY A 129 2.57 -2.57 -11.23
N HIS A 130 1.92 -3.73 -11.06
CA HIS A 130 1.82 -4.42 -9.78
C HIS A 130 2.85 -5.55 -9.63
N GLY A 131 3.35 -6.12 -10.73
CA GLY A 131 4.39 -7.15 -10.72
C GLY A 131 5.74 -6.69 -10.15
N ALA A 132 6.59 -7.65 -9.75
CA ALA A 132 7.92 -7.39 -9.21
C ALA A 132 8.94 -6.92 -10.28
N GLY A 133 8.58 -6.96 -11.56
CA GLY A 133 9.47 -6.68 -12.69
C GLY A 133 10.10 -7.92 -13.32
N GLU A 134 9.60 -9.11 -12.97
CA GLU A 134 9.87 -10.37 -13.66
C GLU A 134 8.51 -10.98 -14.00
N ASP A 135 8.02 -10.69 -15.19
CA ASP A 135 7.05 -11.47 -15.97
C ASP A 135 7.34 -11.21 -17.46
#